data_AF-A0A2M7AL82-F1
#
_entry.id   AF-A0A2M7AL82-F1
#
_cell.length_a   1.000
_cell.length_b   1.000
_cell.length_c   1.000
_cell.angle_alpha   90.00
_cell.angle_beta   90.00
_cell.angle_gamma   90.00
#
_symmetry.space_group_name_H-M   'P 1'
#
loop_
_entity.id
_entity.type
_entity.pdbx_description
1 polymer ?
#
loop_
_entity_poly.entity_id
_entity_poly.type
_entity_poly.pdbx_seq_one_letter_code
_entity_poly.pdbx_strand_id
1 'polypeptide(L)' 'MEVNLYGEGRRDGEEVVILGESKSRMYEREVREFAQNISALKSIKKETIKLMFGFYIHPSASEEASKHNIILVASYQR' A
#
# COMPACT_ATOMS: atom_id res chain seq x y z
N MET A 1 4.68 1.96 15.07
CA MET A 1 4.88 1.70 13.64
C MET A 1 4.57 2.97 12.88
N GLU A 2 5.41 3.36 11.95
CA GLU A 2 5.25 4.59 11.16
C GLU A 2 4.66 4.23 9.80
N VAL A 3 3.75 5.07 9.31
CA VAL A 3 3.22 5.00 7.95
C VAL A 3 3.50 6.35 7.29
N ASN A 4 3.91 6.36 6.01
CA ASN A 4 4.21 7.62 5.34
C ASN A 4 2.94 8.39 4.98
N LEU A 5 1.83 7.67 4.77
CA LEU A 5 0.54 8.25 4.41
C LEU A 5 -0.58 7.63 5.24
N TYR A 6 -1.44 8.51 5.76
CA TYR A 6 -2.70 8.17 6.39
C TYR A 6 -3.78 9.09 5.82
N GLY A 7 -4.93 8.52 5.48
CA GLY A 7 -6.10 9.27 5.06
C GLY A 7 -7.38 8.59 5.53
N GLU A 8 -8.41 9.38 5.75
CA GLU A 8 -9.78 8.92 5.97
C GLU A 8 -10.67 9.43 4.85
N GLY A 9 -11.65 8.62 4.45
CA GLY A 9 -12.56 9.00 3.39
C GLY A 9 -13.86 8.20 3.43
N ARG A 10 -14.65 8.36 2.39
CA ARG A 10 -15.87 7.58 2.16
C ARG A 10 -15.90 7.01 0.76
N ARG A 11 -16.33 5.77 0.63
CA ARG A 11 -16.62 5.09 -0.64
C ARG A 11 -17.99 4.45 -0.52
N ASP A 12 -18.89 4.78 -1.45
CA ASP A 12 -20.25 4.23 -1.49
C ASP A 12 -21.04 4.39 -0.17
N GLY A 13 -20.76 5.47 0.57
CA GLY A 13 -21.39 5.76 1.87
C GLY A 13 -20.65 5.19 3.08
N GLU A 14 -19.72 4.26 2.89
CA GLU A 14 -18.94 3.60 3.95
C GLU A 14 -17.63 4.33 4.25
N GLU A 15 -17.21 4.33 5.51
CA GLU A 15 -15.93 4.92 5.91
C GLU A 15 -14.75 4.03 5.55
N VAL A 16 -13.76 4.62 4.90
CA VAL A 16 -12.53 3.93 4.48
C VAL A 16 -11.30 4.62 5.07
N VAL A 17 -10.27 3.84 5.33
CA VAL A 17 -8.93 4.32 5.71
C VAL A 17 -7.97 4.02 4.58
N ILE A 18 -7.12 4.98 4.25
CA ILE A 18 -6.03 4.82 3.30
C ILE A 18 -4.74 4.78 4.11
N LEU A 19 -3.98 3.69 3.95
CA LEU A 19 -2.63 3.57 4.49
C LEU A 19 -1.66 3.44 3.35
N GLY A 20 -0.56 4.19 3.42
CA GLY A 20 0.43 4.11 2.39
C GLY A 20 1.87 4.30 2.81
N GLU A 21 2.73 3.82 1.92
CA GLU A 21 4.18 3.86 2.06
C GLU A 21 4.80 4.49 0.80
N SER A 22 5.89 5.24 0.99
CA SER A 22 6.61 5.91 -0.08
C SER A 22 8.02 5.36 -0.17
N LYS A 23 8.38 4.81 -1.34
CA LYS A 23 9.73 4.27 -1.61
C LYS A 23 10.23 4.77 -2.96
N SER A 24 11.52 5.09 -3.07
CA SER A 24 12.11 5.49 -4.35
C SER A 24 12.02 4.36 -5.39
N ARG A 25 12.23 3.11 -4.97
CA ARG A 25 12.12 1.91 -5.81
C ARG A 25 11.37 0.83 -5.04
N MET A 26 10.51 0.10 -5.73
CA MET A 26 9.74 -0.99 -5.14
C MET A 26 10.04 -2.31 -5.84
N TYR A 27 10.49 -3.30 -5.05
CA TYR A 27 10.58 -4.70 -5.42
C TYR A 27 9.62 -5.51 -4.55
N GLU A 28 9.52 -6.82 -4.81
CA GLU A 28 8.74 -7.77 -4.01
C GLU A 28 8.95 -7.62 -2.50
N ARG A 29 10.20 -7.40 -2.06
CA ARG A 29 10.55 -7.28 -0.64
C ARG A 29 9.85 -6.10 0.02
N GLU A 30 9.90 -4.91 -0.59
CA GLU A 30 9.28 -3.72 -0.03
C GLU A 30 7.75 -3.88 0.05
N VAL A 31 7.14 -4.53 -0.94
CA VAL A 31 5.70 -4.84 -0.93
C VAL A 31 5.35 -5.80 0.21
N ARG A 32 6.15 -6.85 0.44
CA ARG A 32 5.94 -7.79 1.55
C ARG A 32 6.10 -7.14 2.91
N GLU A 33 7.15 -6.34 3.09
CA GLU A 33 7.39 -5.60 4.33
C GLU A 33 6.18 -4.70 4.65
N PHE A 34 5.68 -3.96 3.66
CA PHE A 34 4.48 -3.13 3.82
C PHE A 34 3.24 -3.97 4.16
N ALA A 35 2.99 -5.06 3.44
CA ALA A 35 1.84 -5.95 3.70
C ALA A 35 1.86 -6.51 5.13
N GLN A 36 3.02 -6.95 5.61
CA GLN A 36 3.22 -7.47 6.96
C GLN A 36 2.97 -6.39 8.01
N ASN A 37 3.51 -5.19 7.80
CA ASN A 37 3.33 -4.05 8.69
C ASN A 37 1.85 -3.69 8.84
N ILE A 38 1.11 -3.56 7.72
CA ILE A 38 -0.33 -3.26 7.77
C ILE A 38 -1.12 -4.39 8.44
N SER A 39 -0.77 -5.66 8.20
CA SER A 39 -1.47 -6.79 8.83
C SER A 39 -1.35 -6.80 10.37
N ALA A 40 -0.31 -6.17 10.92
CA ALA A 40 -0.13 -6.02 12.36
C ALA A 40 -1.07 -4.96 12.97
N LEU A 41 -1.69 -4.09 12.17
CA LEU A 41 -2.62 -3.05 12.63
C LEU A 41 -4.02 -3.61 12.88
N LYS A 42 -4.16 -4.41 13.92
CA LYS A 42 -5.45 -5.04 14.30
C LYS A 42 -6.52 -4.04 14.80
N SER A 43 -6.15 -2.80 15.10
CA SER A 43 -7.06 -1.78 15.66
C SER A 43 -7.93 -1.10 14.60
N ILE A 44 -7.57 -1.18 13.32
CA ILE A 44 -8.31 -0.53 12.24
C ILE A 44 -9.43 -1.48 11.80
N LYS A 45 -10.66 -1.14 12.19
CA LYS A 45 -11.86 -1.93 11.87
C LYS A 45 -12.53 -1.51 10.55
N LYS A 46 -12.11 -0.37 9.99
CA LYS A 46 -12.63 0.17 8.73
C LYS A 46 -11.98 -0.53 7.55
N GLU A 47 -12.65 -0.53 6.40
CA GLU A 47 -12.03 -0.99 5.15
C GLU A 47 -10.73 -0.21 4.93
N THR A 48 -9.65 -0.93 4.64
CA THR A 48 -8.31 -0.34 4.49
C THR A 48 -7.84 -0.47 3.05
N ILE A 49 -7.72 0.67 2.38
CA ILE A 49 -7.08 0.79 1.06
C ILE A 49 -5.57 0.91 1.29
N LYS A 50 -4.82 -0.03 0.72
CA LYS A 50 -3.35 -0.11 0.84
C LYS A 50 -2.69 0.42 -0.41
N LEU A 51 -1.71 1.30 -0.24
CA LEU A 51 -1.12 2.08 -1.32
C LEU A 51 0.39 2.20 -1.16
N MET A 52 1.15 2.00 -2.22
CA MET A 52 2.57 2.34 -2.24
C MET A 52 2.85 3.30 -3.39
N PHE A 53 3.53 4.41 -3.05
CA PHE A 53 4.02 5.38 -4.01
C PHE A 53 5.52 5.22 -4.22
N GLY A 54 5.97 5.45 -5.46
CA GLY A 54 7.39 5.51 -5.74
C GLY A 54 7.76 6.02 -7.11
N PHE A 55 9.06 6.05 -7.40
CA PHE A 55 9.54 6.45 -8.72
C PHE A 55 9.58 5.27 -9.70
N TYR A 56 9.98 4.09 -9.22
CA TYR A 56 10.17 2.89 -10.04
C TYR A 56 9.48 1.66 -9.43
N ILE A 57 8.73 0.93 -10.26
CA ILE A 57 8.13 -0.37 -9.91
C ILE A 57 8.84 -1.47 -10.69
N HIS A 58 9.45 -2.42 -9.98
CA HIS A 58 9.94 -3.66 -10.59
C HIS A 58 8.78 -4.62 -10.87
N PRO A 59 8.80 -5.46 -11.94
CA PRO A 59 7.73 -6.42 -12.21
C PRO A 59 7.38 -7.33 -11.02
N SER A 60 8.38 -7.75 -10.24
CA SER A 60 8.16 -8.57 -9.04
C SER A 60 7.38 -7.84 -7.93
N ALA A 61 7.45 -6.50 -7.86
CA ALA A 61 6.59 -5.74 -6.96
C ALA A 61 5.14 -5.80 -7.41
N SER A 62 4.86 -5.67 -8.70
CA SER A 62 3.49 -5.74 -9.25
C SER A 62 2.85 -7.10 -9.00
N GLU A 63 3.60 -8.19 -9.23
CA GLU A 63 3.15 -9.56 -8.95
C GLU A 63 2.81 -9.75 -7.48
N GLU A 64 3.67 -9.27 -6.57
CA GLU A 64 3.45 -9.39 -5.13
C GLU A 64 2.31 -8.48 -4.64
N ALA A 65 2.21 -7.25 -5.16
CA ALA A 65 1.19 -6.29 -4.76
C ALA A 65 -0.22 -6.79 -5.08
N SER A 66 -0.36 -7.51 -6.19
CA SER A 66 -1.62 -8.15 -6.59
C SER A 66 -2.07 -9.20 -5.58
N LYS A 67 -1.15 -10.00 -5.02
CA LYS A 67 -1.47 -11.01 -3.99
C LYS A 67 -2.00 -10.40 -2.71
N HIS A 68 -1.57 -9.18 -2.39
CA HIS A 68 -1.93 -8.48 -1.16
C HIS A 68 -2.99 -7.39 -1.36
N ASN A 69 -3.54 -7.18 -2.55
CA ASN A 69 -4.43 -6.06 -2.87
C ASN A 69 -3.81 -4.70 -2.48
N ILE A 70 -2.57 -4.46 -2.91
CA ILE A 70 -1.85 -3.19 -2.72
C ILE A 70 -1.84 -2.44 -4.05
N ILE A 71 -2.26 -1.18 -4.01
CA ILE A 71 -2.21 -0.29 -5.16
C ILE A 71 -0.79 0.26 -5.28
N LEU A 72 -0.14 0.07 -6.42
CA LEU A 72 1.15 0.70 -6.71
C LEU A 72 0.95 1.91 -7.61
N VAL A 73 1.50 3.05 -7.22
CA VAL A 73 1.51 4.27 -8.02
C VAL A 73 2.94 4.73 -8.23
N ALA A 74 3.36 4.84 -9.48
CA ALA A 74 4.68 5.38 -9.80
C ALA A 74 4.68 6.21 -11.07
N SER A 75 5.58 7.17 -11.12
CA SER A 75 5.81 8.02 -12.31
C SER A 75 6.46 7.25 -13.47
N TYR A 76 7.09 6.11 -13.20
CA TYR A 76 7.73 5.27 -14.21
C TYR A 76 7.45 3.79 -13.94
N GLN A 77 6.84 3.13 -14.93
CA GLN A 77 6.53 1.70 -14.94
C GLN A 77 7.23 1.09 -16.17
N ARG A 78 7.81 -0.10 -16.03
CA ARG A 78 8.52 -0.80 -17.11
C ARG A 78 7.91 -2.16 -17.36
#